data_AF-A0A830HBF2-F1
#
_entry.id   AF-A0A830HBF2-F1
#
_cell.length_a   1.000
_cell.length_b   1.000
_cell.length_c   1.000
_cell.angle_alpha   90.00
_cell.angle_beta   90.00
_cell.angle_gamma   90.00
#
_symmetry.space_group_name_H-M   'P 1'
#
loop_
_entity.id
_entity.type
_entity.pdbx_description
1 polymer ?
#
loop_
_entity_poly.entity_id
_entity_poly.type
_entity_poly.pdbx_seq_one_letter_code
_entity_poly.pdbx_strand_id
1 'polypeptide(L)'
;MPVTPNTQLTHSQKTQQLVSRMKRTGAGVRLLSRHGHLQSASDPAGTSGLARGRVQTNLAFVPLEHADDFASFCRANSVPCPLVDRTLEAHALHEERAFHLARLTPGDTAFAFANTDAPSYRVFRDGVAVADVPDLAAWARESASDEGKFVAFAIGCSFTFESALIDEGLSVAHVDAGRNVPMYRTSIPLHPSGAFGGSMVVSMRPFALGEEVERACAVSARYPSQHGGPVHVGDPAAIGVADLASPEFGDAPTDEVLSKIADGTHVPVFWGCGVTPQVALENARLPLACSHSPGFMMVADVMCADTIEDERDGEEERVASLLPPSSSAGLPSLAMEQIVLHGDVRGMCELHAHPRGLNGEAFLGVAADVVLGAILNSIARNETATARVAVLTGFYIERGNAPETDGPPGAAALLRGLERIPGVVGVAVTDELCEHCVRSTCDGADVKVIPMDESEARVACARVAESCDLLICVERPGPDSDGRCRNMRGVEMSGVTARTDLLCDAFAARGCPIVAVGDGGNELGMGNCISAIHELPSVLPHGGGCVVGCDALVVCAASNYGCYGLLASLSLRVGEDLLPLEGDASADVVRSVNDGGAVDGTTARAEATVDGRPLDDTERCVRDLRSLLSALLL
;
A
#
# COMPACT_ATOMS: atom_id res chain seq x y z
N MET A 1 -31.87 -19.87 -26.63
CA MET A 1 -31.45 -18.49 -26.37
C MET A 1 -30.08 -18.31 -27.02
N PRO A 2 -29.85 -17.27 -27.84
CA PRO A 2 -28.53 -17.06 -28.40
C PRO A 2 -27.60 -16.54 -27.30
N VAL A 3 -26.41 -17.14 -27.23
CA VAL A 3 -25.30 -16.74 -26.37
C VAL A 3 -24.89 -15.33 -26.78
N THR A 4 -24.96 -14.38 -25.85
CA THR A 4 -24.47 -13.02 -26.03
C THR A 4 -22.98 -13.06 -26.41
N PRO A 5 -22.51 -12.28 -27.39
CA PRO A 5 -21.09 -12.24 -27.73
C PRO A 5 -20.30 -11.74 -26.54
N ASN A 6 -19.26 -12.49 -26.15
CA ASN A 6 -18.30 -12.12 -25.13
C ASN A 6 -17.66 -10.80 -25.56
N THR A 7 -18.15 -9.69 -25.01
CA THR A 7 -17.73 -8.35 -25.41
C THR A 7 -16.37 -8.12 -24.77
N GLN A 8 -15.29 -8.27 -25.55
CA GLN A 8 -13.95 -7.93 -25.08
C GLN A 8 -13.98 -6.49 -24.59
N LEU A 9 -13.70 -6.29 -23.29
CA LEU A 9 -13.62 -4.97 -22.70
C LEU A 9 -12.61 -4.12 -23.46
N THR A 10 -12.99 -2.90 -23.80
CA THR A 10 -12.09 -1.90 -24.38
C THR A 10 -10.94 -1.58 -23.41
N HIS A 11 -9.82 -1.13 -23.94
CA HIS A 11 -8.60 -0.82 -23.18
C HIS A 11 -8.85 0.20 -22.03
N SER A 12 -9.67 1.23 -22.27
CA SER A 12 -10.07 2.20 -21.23
C SER A 12 -10.90 1.56 -20.10
N GLN A 13 -11.74 0.57 -20.42
CA GLN A 13 -12.55 -0.14 -19.43
C GLN A 13 -11.71 -1.02 -18.50
N LYS A 14 -10.58 -1.57 -18.97
CA LYS A 14 -9.66 -2.37 -18.14
C LYS A 14 -8.99 -1.50 -17.06
N THR A 15 -8.50 -0.31 -17.44
CA THR A 15 -7.92 0.67 -16.50
C THR A 15 -8.93 1.05 -15.43
N GLN A 16 -10.14 1.42 -15.84
CA GLN A 16 -11.22 1.79 -14.93
C GLN A 16 -11.61 0.63 -14.01
N GLN A 17 -11.56 -0.61 -14.50
CA GLN A 17 -11.82 -1.80 -13.70
C GLN A 17 -10.74 -1.98 -12.62
N LEU A 18 -9.45 -1.86 -12.94
CA LEU A 18 -8.38 -1.94 -11.96
C LEU A 18 -8.51 -0.85 -10.90
N VAL A 19 -8.64 0.41 -11.32
CA VAL A 19 -8.83 1.56 -10.41
C VAL A 19 -10.05 1.34 -9.52
N SER A 20 -11.17 0.87 -10.09
CA SER A 20 -12.38 0.56 -9.32
C SER A 20 -12.17 -0.55 -8.30
N ARG A 21 -11.37 -1.58 -8.62
CA ARG A 21 -11.05 -2.66 -7.67
C ARG A 21 -10.21 -2.11 -6.51
N MET A 22 -9.17 -1.33 -6.81
CA MET A 22 -8.27 -0.72 -5.83
C MET A 22 -8.96 0.31 -4.93
N LYS A 23 -9.95 1.05 -5.44
CA LYS A 23 -10.79 1.98 -4.65
C LYS A 23 -11.55 1.32 -3.49
N ARG A 24 -11.59 -0.02 -3.42
CA ARG A 24 -12.27 -0.78 -2.35
C ARG A 24 -11.39 -1.07 -1.14
N THR A 25 -10.07 -0.87 -1.22
CA THR A 25 -9.15 -1.13 -0.10
C THR A 25 -8.38 0.13 0.28
N GLY A 26 -7.99 0.26 1.55
CA GLY A 26 -7.20 1.41 2.01
C GLY A 26 -5.86 1.50 1.29
N ALA A 27 -5.12 0.39 1.27
CA ALA A 27 -3.88 0.23 0.52
C ALA A 27 -4.01 0.62 -0.97
N GLY A 28 -5.09 0.20 -1.64
CA GLY A 28 -5.35 0.55 -3.02
C GLY A 28 -5.59 2.05 -3.23
N VAL A 29 -6.37 2.70 -2.35
CA VAL A 29 -6.61 4.15 -2.40
C VAL A 29 -5.33 4.95 -2.16
N ARG A 30 -4.51 4.56 -1.18
CA ARG A 30 -3.21 5.22 -0.91
C ARG A 30 -2.28 5.11 -2.12
N LEU A 31 -2.18 3.91 -2.72
CA LEU A 31 -1.33 3.70 -3.89
C LEU A 31 -1.81 4.46 -5.13
N LEU A 32 -3.13 4.53 -5.35
CA LEU A 32 -3.71 5.35 -6.42
C LEU A 32 -3.41 6.84 -6.21
N SER A 33 -3.46 7.33 -4.97
CA SER A 33 -3.14 8.72 -4.62
C SER A 33 -1.67 9.04 -4.90
N ARG A 34 -0.76 8.18 -4.42
CA ARG A 34 0.70 8.29 -4.60
C ARG A 34 1.13 8.36 -6.07
N HIS A 35 0.41 7.67 -6.95
CA HIS A 35 0.68 7.69 -8.40
C HIS A 35 -0.19 8.68 -9.18
N GLY A 36 -0.94 9.55 -8.50
CA GLY A 36 -1.73 10.61 -9.14
C GLY A 36 -2.96 10.12 -9.91
N HIS A 37 -3.44 8.92 -9.62
CA HIS A 37 -4.69 8.39 -10.17
C HIS A 37 -5.94 8.80 -9.37
N LEU A 38 -5.74 9.42 -8.20
CA LEU A 38 -6.75 10.14 -7.44
C LEU A 38 -6.24 11.55 -7.18
N GLN A 39 -6.89 12.55 -7.76
CA GLN A 39 -6.53 13.95 -7.60
C GLN A 39 -7.79 14.82 -7.57
N SER A 40 -7.70 15.95 -6.86
CA SER A 40 -8.83 16.88 -6.72
C SER A 40 -9.40 17.39 -8.04
N ALA A 41 -8.53 17.65 -9.03
CA ALA A 41 -8.94 18.13 -10.33
C ALA A 41 -9.73 17.08 -11.16
N SER A 42 -9.46 15.79 -10.96
CA SER A 42 -10.04 14.70 -11.76
C SER A 42 -11.13 13.91 -11.02
N ASP A 43 -11.15 13.97 -9.69
CA ASP A 43 -12.12 13.24 -8.85
C ASP A 43 -12.72 14.19 -7.79
N PRO A 44 -13.69 15.04 -8.18
CA PRO A 44 -14.26 16.06 -7.29
C PRO A 44 -15.04 15.47 -6.10
N ALA A 45 -15.38 14.18 -6.14
CA ALA A 45 -16.00 13.47 -5.03
C ALA A 45 -15.00 13.16 -3.88
N GLY A 46 -13.70 13.30 -4.14
CA GLY A 46 -12.65 13.08 -3.14
C GLY A 46 -12.55 11.63 -2.69
N THR A 47 -12.24 11.43 -1.40
CA THR A 47 -12.15 10.09 -0.81
C THR A 47 -13.45 9.59 -0.19
N SER A 48 -14.52 10.38 -0.27
CA SER A 48 -15.83 9.98 0.26
C SER A 48 -16.32 8.69 -0.43
N GLY A 49 -16.76 7.72 0.37
CA GLY A 49 -17.27 6.43 -0.11
C GLY A 49 -16.20 5.46 -0.65
N LEU A 50 -14.92 5.85 -0.72
CA LEU A 50 -13.83 4.93 -1.02
C LEU A 50 -13.51 4.03 0.18
N ALA A 51 -13.05 2.82 -0.09
CA ALA A 51 -12.70 1.80 0.91
C ALA A 51 -13.73 1.70 2.06
N ARG A 52 -14.99 1.46 1.70
CA ARG A 52 -16.13 1.44 2.65
C ARG A 52 -15.81 0.61 3.90
N GLY A 53 -16.09 1.19 5.07
CA GLY A 53 -15.85 0.54 6.37
C GLY A 53 -14.45 0.76 6.94
N ARG A 54 -13.53 1.41 6.22
CA ARG A 54 -12.20 1.78 6.71
C ARG A 54 -12.17 3.21 7.25
N VAL A 55 -11.31 3.44 8.24
CA VAL A 55 -11.10 4.76 8.84
C VAL A 55 -10.52 5.72 7.80
N GLN A 56 -11.04 6.95 7.75
CA GLN A 56 -10.43 8.05 7.01
C GLN A 56 -9.95 9.12 7.98
N THR A 57 -8.77 9.69 7.71
CA THR A 57 -8.13 10.66 8.60
C THR A 57 -7.80 11.96 7.89
N ASN A 58 -8.00 13.05 8.62
CA ASN A 58 -7.46 14.36 8.30
C ASN A 58 -5.96 14.33 8.61
N LEU A 59 -5.16 15.02 7.79
CA LEU A 59 -3.72 15.17 8.01
C LEU A 59 -3.37 16.59 8.44
N ALA A 60 -2.36 16.72 9.30
CA ALA A 60 -1.66 17.97 9.58
C ALA A 60 -0.15 17.73 9.63
N PHE A 61 0.63 18.63 9.05
CA PHE A 61 2.09 18.64 9.08
C PHE A 61 2.54 19.92 9.76
N VAL A 62 3.19 19.75 10.91
CA VAL A 62 3.56 20.86 11.80
C VAL A 62 5.08 20.84 12.01
N PRO A 63 5.77 22.00 11.96
CA PRO A 63 7.18 22.08 12.31
C PRO A 63 7.48 21.45 13.67
N LEU A 64 8.61 20.75 13.78
CA LEU A 64 9.01 19.98 14.98
C LEU A 64 8.91 20.81 16.26
N GLU A 65 9.31 22.07 16.21
CA GLU A 65 9.27 23.00 17.35
C GLU A 65 7.86 23.33 17.88
N HIS A 66 6.82 23.08 17.07
CA HIS A 66 5.41 23.30 17.42
C HIS A 66 4.61 22.00 17.56
N ALA A 67 5.24 20.84 17.32
CA ALA A 67 4.55 19.56 17.28
C ALA A 67 3.92 19.16 18.63
N ASP A 68 4.60 19.40 19.75
CA ASP A 68 4.09 19.06 21.08
C ASP A 68 2.94 19.98 21.53
N ASP A 69 3.00 21.26 21.15
CA ASP A 69 1.88 22.21 21.34
C ASP A 69 0.66 21.78 20.52
N PHE A 70 0.85 21.36 19.27
CA PHE A 70 -0.24 20.86 18.43
C PHE A 70 -0.85 19.57 18.99
N ALA A 71 -0.03 18.62 19.44
CA ALA A 71 -0.51 17.41 20.09
C ALA A 71 -1.33 17.73 21.36
N SER A 72 -0.86 18.70 22.15
CA SER A 72 -1.55 19.16 23.36
C SER A 72 -2.86 19.87 23.03
N PHE A 73 -2.88 20.67 21.96
CA PHE A 73 -4.10 21.27 21.40
C PHE A 73 -5.12 20.20 21.00
N CYS A 74 -4.72 19.16 20.25
CA CYS A 74 -5.62 18.08 19.88
C CYS A 74 -6.20 17.36 21.11
N ARG A 75 -5.37 17.07 22.13
CA ARG A 75 -5.84 16.44 23.38
C ARG A 75 -6.85 17.30 24.13
N ALA A 76 -6.61 18.61 24.21
CA ALA A 76 -7.52 19.54 24.87
C ALA A 76 -8.84 19.74 24.11
N ASN A 77 -8.88 19.37 22.81
CA ASN A 77 -10.02 19.53 21.92
C ASN A 77 -10.33 18.20 21.20
N SER A 78 -10.41 17.10 21.94
CA SER A 78 -10.52 15.73 21.38
C SER A 78 -11.76 15.49 20.52
N VAL A 79 -12.85 16.21 20.76
CA VAL A 79 -14.09 16.09 19.97
C VAL A 79 -13.90 16.57 18.52
N PRO A 80 -13.44 17.81 18.25
CA PRO A 80 -13.15 18.25 16.89
C PRO A 80 -11.78 17.81 16.36
N CYS A 81 -10.86 17.36 17.23
CA CYS A 81 -9.49 17.02 16.88
C CYS A 81 -9.04 15.68 17.49
N PRO A 82 -9.75 14.57 17.25
CA PRO A 82 -9.38 13.28 17.83
C PRO A 82 -8.08 12.80 17.20
N LEU A 83 -7.00 12.75 18.00
CA LEU A 83 -5.70 12.31 17.51
C LEU A 83 -5.69 10.78 17.37
N VAL A 84 -5.52 10.29 16.15
CA VAL A 84 -5.47 8.85 15.83
C VAL A 84 -4.03 8.36 15.83
N ASP A 85 -3.13 9.12 15.19
CA ASP A 85 -1.71 8.75 15.10
C ASP A 85 -0.81 9.99 14.90
N ARG A 86 0.48 9.82 15.14
CA ARG A 86 1.52 10.79 14.81
C ARG A 86 2.82 10.09 14.44
N THR A 87 3.64 10.75 13.63
CA THR A 87 4.99 10.24 13.35
C THR A 87 5.85 10.32 14.62
N LEU A 88 6.65 9.28 14.83
CA LEU A 88 7.60 9.21 15.95
C LEU A 88 8.80 10.14 15.72
N GLU A 89 9.29 10.14 14.49
CA GLU A 89 10.39 10.97 14.03
C GLU A 89 9.86 12.15 13.20
N ALA A 90 10.72 13.15 13.08
CA ALA A 90 10.46 14.32 12.26
C ALA A 90 11.28 14.25 10.97
N HIS A 91 10.65 14.60 9.86
CA HIS A 91 11.21 14.45 8.53
C HIS A 91 11.12 15.75 7.75
N ALA A 92 12.01 15.95 6.78
CA ALA A 92 11.81 17.02 5.82
C ALA A 92 10.67 16.62 4.87
N LEU A 93 9.83 17.57 4.46
CA LEU A 93 8.64 17.27 3.65
C LEU A 93 8.96 16.58 2.32
N HIS A 94 10.16 16.84 1.76
CA HIS A 94 10.64 16.28 0.50
C HIS A 94 11.15 14.83 0.61
N GLU A 95 11.33 14.31 1.82
CA GLU A 95 11.75 12.91 2.01
C GLU A 95 10.61 11.99 1.54
N GLU A 96 10.92 11.17 0.53
CA GLU A 96 10.00 10.12 0.06
C GLU A 96 9.98 8.98 1.07
N ARG A 97 8.84 8.29 1.15
CA ARG A 97 8.63 7.17 2.11
C ARG A 97 8.94 7.56 3.57
N ALA A 98 8.70 8.82 3.90
CA ALA A 98 8.76 9.36 5.23
C ALA A 98 7.35 9.52 5.81
N PHE A 99 7.26 9.95 7.06
CA PHE A 99 5.99 10.21 7.73
C PHE A 99 5.06 8.99 7.78
N HIS A 100 5.59 7.83 8.15
CA HIS A 100 4.80 6.63 8.32
C HIS A 100 3.86 6.74 9.53
N LEU A 101 2.55 6.57 9.29
CA LEU A 101 1.50 6.55 10.33
C LEU A 101 1.08 5.10 10.61
N ALA A 102 1.86 4.41 11.42
CA ALA A 102 1.75 2.97 11.66
C ALA A 102 0.39 2.51 12.19
N ARG A 103 -0.30 3.33 13.00
CA ARG A 103 -1.63 2.97 13.53
C ARG A 103 -2.70 2.96 12.45
N LEU A 104 -2.50 3.62 11.31
CA LEU A 104 -3.45 3.56 10.20
C LEU A 104 -3.36 2.26 9.41
N THR A 105 -2.24 1.54 9.53
CA THR A 105 -1.97 0.32 8.78
C THR A 105 -1.47 -0.75 9.74
N PRO A 106 -2.29 -1.15 10.73
CA PRO A 106 -1.88 -2.12 11.74
C PRO A 106 -1.54 -3.41 11.02
N GLY A 107 -0.24 -3.73 11.06
CA GLY A 107 0.28 -4.85 10.32
C GLY A 107 1.08 -4.55 9.09
N ASP A 108 1.53 -3.33 8.83
CA ASP A 108 2.65 -3.03 7.93
C ASP A 108 2.55 -3.64 6.51
N THR A 109 1.36 -4.08 6.04
CA THR A 109 1.20 -4.77 4.73
C THR A 109 1.20 -3.79 3.57
N ALA A 110 0.87 -2.54 3.86
CA ALA A 110 0.97 -1.40 2.97
C ALA A 110 1.22 -0.13 3.80
N PHE A 111 2.44 0.41 3.73
CA PHE A 111 2.80 1.62 4.47
C PHE A 111 1.86 2.79 4.15
N ALA A 112 1.65 3.62 5.16
CA ALA A 112 0.89 4.87 5.11
C ALA A 112 1.86 6.05 5.21
N PHE A 113 2.34 6.56 4.07
CA PHE A 113 3.23 7.72 4.01
C PHE A 113 2.43 9.00 3.85
N ALA A 114 2.31 9.75 4.95
CA ALA A 114 1.34 10.84 5.04
C ALA A 114 1.51 11.89 3.93
N ASN A 115 2.75 12.18 3.49
CA ASN A 115 3.08 13.23 2.52
C ASN A 115 2.83 12.86 1.05
N THR A 116 2.51 11.59 0.74
CA THR A 116 2.22 11.15 -0.64
C THR A 116 0.90 10.39 -0.81
N ASP A 117 0.32 9.88 0.27
CA ASP A 117 -0.76 8.90 0.20
C ASP A 117 -2.19 9.49 0.34
N ALA A 118 -2.30 10.82 0.42
CA ALA A 118 -3.55 11.54 0.28
C ALA A 118 -3.67 12.12 -1.14
N PRO A 119 -4.87 12.21 -1.74
CA PRO A 119 -5.02 12.69 -3.12
C PRO A 119 -4.67 14.17 -3.35
N SER A 120 -4.67 14.98 -2.29
CA SER A 120 -4.43 16.42 -2.35
C SER A 120 -4.05 16.99 -0.99
N TYR A 121 -3.13 17.95 -1.01
CA TYR A 121 -2.56 18.63 0.15
C TYR A 121 -2.76 20.12 0.05
N ARG A 122 -3.04 20.77 1.17
CA ARG A 122 -3.11 22.22 1.31
C ARG A 122 -1.89 22.75 2.02
N VAL A 123 -1.24 23.74 1.43
CA VAL A 123 -0.07 24.42 2.00
C VAL A 123 -0.48 25.77 2.59
N PHE A 124 -0.05 26.05 3.81
CA PHE A 124 -0.26 27.31 4.51
C PHE A 124 1.07 28.04 4.74
N ARG A 125 1.11 29.34 4.50
CA ARG A 125 2.21 30.24 4.88
C ARG A 125 1.67 31.41 5.68
N ASP A 126 2.22 31.64 6.86
CA ASP A 126 1.77 32.68 7.80
C ASP A 126 0.25 32.62 8.05
N GLY A 127 -0.31 31.41 8.03
CA GLY A 127 -1.74 31.15 8.25
C GLY A 127 -2.63 31.34 7.03
N VAL A 128 -2.06 31.62 5.85
CA VAL A 128 -2.80 31.79 4.59
C VAL A 128 -2.60 30.57 3.71
N ALA A 129 -3.68 29.98 3.20
CA ALA A 129 -3.60 28.89 2.22
C ALA A 129 -3.04 29.44 0.88
N VAL A 130 -1.90 28.90 0.43
CA VAL A 130 -1.19 29.39 -0.76
C VAL A 130 -1.23 28.43 -1.95
N ALA A 131 -1.50 27.14 -1.72
CA ALA A 131 -1.60 26.14 -2.77
C ALA A 131 -2.39 24.91 -2.30
N ASP A 132 -3.08 24.26 -3.24
CA ASP A 132 -3.48 22.86 -3.14
C ASP A 132 -2.62 22.07 -4.15
N VAL A 133 -1.96 20.99 -3.70
CA VAL A 133 -0.96 20.22 -4.47
C VAL A 133 -1.22 18.72 -4.37
N PRO A 134 -0.97 17.93 -5.43
CA PRO A 134 -1.27 16.49 -5.43
C PRO A 134 -0.21 15.65 -4.70
N ASP A 135 1.00 16.18 -4.54
CA ASP A 135 2.15 15.50 -3.92
C ASP A 135 2.94 16.54 -3.11
N LEU A 136 2.95 16.36 -1.79
CA LEU A 136 3.60 17.30 -0.89
C LEU A 136 5.13 17.17 -0.94
N ALA A 137 5.66 15.97 -1.19
CA ALA A 137 7.10 15.73 -1.31
C ALA A 137 7.67 16.36 -2.58
N ALA A 138 7.00 16.16 -3.72
CA ALA A 138 7.38 16.79 -4.98
C ALA A 138 7.31 18.31 -4.90
N TRP A 139 6.23 18.86 -4.33
CA TRP A 139 6.10 20.31 -4.13
C TRP A 139 7.22 20.87 -3.25
N ALA A 140 7.58 20.19 -2.16
CA ALA A 140 8.65 20.63 -1.27
C ALA A 140 10.02 20.65 -1.99
N ARG A 141 10.32 19.63 -2.82
CA ARG A 141 11.52 19.59 -3.66
C ARG A 141 11.59 20.78 -4.64
N GLU A 142 10.50 21.07 -5.33
CA GLU A 142 10.46 22.07 -6.39
C GLU A 142 10.46 23.52 -5.86
N SER A 143 9.76 23.75 -4.76
CA SER A 143 9.59 25.09 -4.20
C SER A 143 10.77 25.56 -3.35
N ALA A 144 11.78 24.69 -3.12
CA ALA A 144 12.86 24.90 -2.16
C ALA A 144 12.31 25.38 -0.79
N SER A 145 11.11 24.93 -0.44
CA SER A 145 10.40 25.39 0.75
C SER A 145 10.87 24.61 1.97
N ASP A 146 11.74 25.29 2.73
CA ASP A 146 12.18 24.96 4.09
C ASP A 146 13.02 23.68 4.28
N GLU A 147 14.19 23.83 4.91
CA GLU A 147 15.05 22.74 5.40
C GLU A 147 14.56 22.18 6.75
N GLY A 148 13.41 22.66 7.24
CA GLY A 148 12.82 22.29 8.53
C GLY A 148 12.34 20.84 8.59
N LYS A 149 12.32 20.30 9.81
CA LYS A 149 11.74 18.99 10.12
C LYS A 149 10.30 19.15 10.60
N PHE A 150 9.42 18.29 10.10
CA PHE A 150 7.98 18.30 10.39
C PHE A 150 7.57 16.99 11.06
N VAL A 151 6.48 17.06 11.83
CA VAL A 151 5.76 15.90 12.35
C VAL A 151 4.40 15.84 11.66
N ALA A 152 4.01 14.65 11.19
CA ALA A 152 2.67 14.44 10.65
C ALA A 152 1.73 13.88 11.72
N PHE A 153 0.48 14.33 11.67
CA PHE A 153 -0.59 13.94 12.58
C PHE A 153 -1.78 13.41 11.76
N ALA A 154 -2.27 12.23 12.13
CA ALA A 154 -3.54 11.69 11.66
C ALA A 154 -4.63 12.03 12.67
N ILE A 155 -5.67 12.72 12.22
CA ILE A 155 -6.77 13.20 13.05
C ILE A 155 -8.06 12.55 12.54
N GLY A 156 -8.82 11.92 13.42
CA GLY A 156 -10.04 11.18 13.08
C GLY A 156 -11.08 12.06 12.37
N CYS A 157 -11.96 11.42 11.61
CA CYS A 157 -12.93 12.09 10.76
C CYS A 157 -14.35 11.51 10.89
N SER A 158 -15.36 12.33 10.58
CA SER A 158 -16.79 12.03 10.73
C SER A 158 -17.36 11.06 9.71
N PHE A 159 -16.66 10.83 8.60
CA PHE A 159 -17.12 9.89 7.56
C PHE A 159 -17.29 8.47 8.10
N THR A 160 -16.64 8.16 9.21
CA THR A 160 -16.74 6.85 9.82
C THR A 160 -18.12 6.57 10.43
N PHE A 161 -18.73 7.49 11.17
CA PHE A 161 -20.04 7.22 11.78
C PHE A 161 -21.20 7.37 10.79
N GLU A 162 -21.00 8.01 9.63
CA GLU A 162 -22.06 8.13 8.61
C GLU A 162 -22.49 6.77 8.09
N SER A 163 -21.54 5.85 7.89
CA SER A 163 -21.86 4.47 7.53
C SER A 163 -22.71 3.81 8.63
N ALA A 164 -22.36 4.03 9.91
CA ALA A 164 -23.14 3.49 11.03
C ALA A 164 -24.56 4.10 11.13
N LEU A 165 -24.72 5.39 10.80
CA LEU A 165 -26.05 6.02 10.73
C LEU A 165 -26.89 5.39 9.61
N ILE A 166 -26.30 5.19 8.43
CA ILE A 166 -26.96 4.58 7.27
C ILE A 166 -27.34 3.11 7.55
N ASP A 167 -26.45 2.35 8.20
CA ASP A 167 -26.69 0.94 8.54
C ASP A 167 -27.82 0.79 9.59
N GLU A 168 -28.01 1.80 10.43
CA GLU A 168 -29.16 1.94 11.33
C GLU A 168 -30.42 2.48 10.61
N GLY A 169 -30.36 2.72 9.30
CA GLY A 169 -31.49 3.18 8.49
C GLY A 169 -31.82 4.67 8.68
N LEU A 170 -30.89 5.48 9.17
CA LEU A 170 -31.02 6.94 9.21
C LEU A 170 -30.57 7.53 7.87
N SER A 171 -31.32 8.49 7.34
CA SER A 171 -30.93 9.25 6.15
C SER A 171 -29.80 10.22 6.47
N VAL A 172 -28.80 10.28 5.60
CA VAL A 172 -27.71 11.25 5.67
C VAL A 172 -27.83 12.17 4.47
N ALA A 173 -28.50 13.30 4.65
CA ALA A 173 -29.03 14.12 3.56
C ALA A 173 -28.01 14.55 2.50
N HIS A 174 -26.76 14.84 2.88
CA HIS A 174 -25.73 15.23 1.90
C HIS A 174 -25.20 14.03 1.10
N VAL A 175 -25.13 12.84 1.71
CA VAL A 175 -24.80 11.58 1.01
C VAL A 175 -25.89 11.25 0.00
N ASP A 176 -27.17 11.33 0.41
CA ASP A 176 -28.32 11.12 -0.47
C ASP A 176 -28.34 12.11 -1.66
N ALA A 177 -27.80 13.32 -1.45
CA ALA A 177 -27.69 14.37 -2.46
C ALA A 177 -26.38 14.34 -3.27
N GLY A 178 -25.42 13.45 -2.96
CA GLY A 178 -24.10 13.43 -3.60
C GLY A 178 -23.30 14.72 -3.39
N ARG A 179 -23.44 15.34 -2.20
CA ARG A 179 -22.83 16.63 -1.81
C ARG A 179 -21.86 16.44 -0.64
N ASN A 180 -20.89 17.35 -0.52
CA ASN A 180 -20.05 17.43 0.68
C ASN A 180 -20.87 17.93 1.87
N VAL A 181 -20.57 17.41 3.07
CA VAL A 181 -21.25 17.83 4.30
C VAL A 181 -21.07 19.33 4.54
N PRO A 182 -22.13 20.09 4.86
CA PRO A 182 -22.01 21.50 5.20
C PRO A 182 -21.33 21.67 6.56
N MET A 183 -20.33 22.54 6.62
CA MET A 183 -19.53 22.79 7.81
C MET A 183 -19.48 24.28 8.12
N TYR A 184 -19.58 24.61 9.41
CA TYR A 184 -19.75 25.98 9.88
C TYR A 184 -18.73 26.35 10.94
N ARG A 185 -18.25 27.59 10.91
CA ARG A 185 -17.50 28.18 12.03
C ARG A 185 -18.47 28.59 13.13
N THR A 186 -18.19 28.16 14.36
CA THR A 186 -19.06 28.47 15.51
C THR A 186 -18.51 29.59 16.37
N SER A 187 -19.28 30.02 17.37
CA SER A 187 -18.84 30.84 18.49
C SER A 187 -18.25 30.03 19.65
N ILE A 188 -18.19 28.70 19.55
CA ILE A 188 -17.66 27.81 20.60
C ILE A 188 -16.13 27.92 20.61
N PRO A 189 -15.51 28.43 21.69
CA PRO A 189 -14.06 28.59 21.75
C PRO A 189 -13.36 27.24 21.94
N LEU A 190 -12.20 27.08 21.31
CA LEU A 190 -11.30 25.96 21.55
C LEU A 190 -10.38 26.24 22.73
N HIS A 191 -9.91 25.20 23.41
CA HIS A 191 -8.86 25.31 24.40
C HIS A 191 -7.51 25.51 23.69
N PRO A 192 -6.84 26.67 23.84
CA PRO A 192 -5.61 26.95 23.11
C PRO A 192 -4.41 26.19 23.68
N SER A 193 -3.40 25.94 22.84
CA SER A 193 -2.09 25.43 23.25
C SER A 193 -1.02 25.98 22.30
N GLY A 194 0.04 26.58 22.86
CA GLY A 194 1.05 27.28 22.06
C GLY A 194 0.44 28.35 21.15
N ALA A 195 0.78 28.29 19.86
CA ALA A 195 0.21 29.16 18.83
C ALA A 195 -1.19 28.73 18.35
N PHE A 196 -1.66 27.53 18.71
CA PHE A 196 -2.89 26.95 18.20
C PHE A 196 -4.11 27.37 19.03
N GLY A 197 -5.18 27.80 18.35
CA GLY A 197 -6.41 28.27 18.98
C GLY A 197 -7.49 28.61 17.94
N GLY A 198 -8.59 29.21 18.39
CA GLY A 198 -9.69 29.64 17.53
C GLY A 198 -11.06 29.16 18.02
N SER A 199 -12.00 29.07 17.09
CA SER A 199 -13.33 28.54 17.34
C SER A 199 -13.52 27.19 16.67
N MET A 200 -14.36 26.34 17.27
CA MET A 200 -14.69 25.03 16.74
C MET A 200 -15.41 25.14 15.40
N VAL A 201 -15.04 24.27 14.46
CA VAL A 201 -15.82 24.04 13.24
C VAL A 201 -16.73 22.83 13.47
N VAL A 202 -17.97 22.93 13.04
CA VAL A 202 -18.96 21.85 13.17
C VAL A 202 -19.49 21.42 11.80
N SER A 203 -19.82 20.14 11.65
CA SER A 203 -20.56 19.62 10.51
C SER A 203 -22.03 19.42 10.88
N MET A 204 -22.96 19.74 9.97
CA MET A 204 -24.40 19.68 10.25
C MET A 204 -25.09 18.56 9.46
N ARG A 205 -25.92 17.77 10.13
CA ARG A 205 -26.83 16.79 9.51
C ARG A 205 -28.24 16.96 10.08
N PRO A 206 -29.29 17.04 9.24
CA PRO A 206 -30.67 17.12 9.69
C PRO A 206 -31.26 15.73 9.97
N PHE A 207 -32.07 15.60 11.02
CA PHE A 207 -32.84 14.39 11.31
C PHE A 207 -34.28 14.73 11.66
N ALA A 208 -35.22 13.83 11.39
CA ALA A 208 -36.60 14.04 11.78
C ALA A 208 -36.70 14.23 13.30
N LEU A 209 -37.51 15.20 13.74
CA LEU A 209 -37.69 15.50 15.17
C LEU A 209 -38.21 14.25 15.91
N GLY A 210 -37.55 13.89 17.02
CA GLY A 210 -37.91 12.76 17.87
C GLY A 210 -36.90 11.61 17.79
N GLU A 211 -37.38 10.40 17.49
CA GLU A 211 -36.59 9.17 17.59
C GLU A 211 -35.33 9.17 16.71
N GLU A 212 -35.37 9.76 15.51
CA GLU A 212 -34.19 9.81 14.65
C GLU A 212 -33.04 10.62 15.26
N VAL A 213 -33.33 11.75 15.91
CA VAL A 213 -32.32 12.55 16.61
C VAL A 213 -31.72 11.74 17.76
N GLU A 214 -32.56 11.08 18.58
CA GLU A 214 -32.08 10.25 19.70
C GLU A 214 -31.19 9.10 19.22
N ARG A 215 -31.58 8.45 18.13
CA ARG A 215 -30.79 7.38 17.50
C ARG A 215 -29.48 7.90 16.92
N ALA A 216 -29.50 9.03 16.20
CA ALA A 216 -28.29 9.65 15.65
C ALA A 216 -27.28 10.01 16.76
N CYS A 217 -27.77 10.56 17.87
CA CYS A 217 -26.97 10.83 19.06
C CYS A 217 -26.39 9.54 19.65
N ALA A 218 -27.21 8.50 19.84
CA ALA A 218 -26.79 7.24 20.44
C ALA A 218 -25.80 6.46 19.58
N VAL A 219 -25.95 6.50 18.26
CA VAL A 219 -25.04 5.86 17.30
C VAL A 219 -23.69 6.57 17.29
N SER A 220 -23.69 7.89 17.12
CA SER A 220 -22.44 8.68 17.06
C SER A 220 -21.67 8.68 18.38
N ALA A 221 -22.36 8.64 19.52
CA ALA A 221 -21.72 8.55 20.84
C ALA A 221 -20.90 7.26 21.06
N ARG A 222 -21.09 6.21 20.25
CA ARG A 222 -20.28 4.98 20.30
C ARG A 222 -18.87 5.15 19.73
N TYR A 223 -18.57 6.29 19.10
CA TYR A 223 -17.31 6.56 18.39
C TYR A 223 -16.61 7.83 18.93
N PRO A 224 -16.22 7.89 20.22
CA PRO A 224 -15.66 9.11 20.82
C PRO A 224 -14.33 9.55 20.20
N SER A 225 -13.52 8.61 19.68
CA SER A 225 -12.31 8.90 18.90
C SER A 225 -12.57 9.35 17.45
N GLN A 226 -13.83 9.50 17.04
CA GLN A 226 -14.24 9.93 15.70
C GLN A 226 -15.41 10.92 15.78
N HIS A 227 -15.23 11.95 16.62
CA HIS A 227 -16.15 13.03 16.97
C HIS A 227 -17.16 12.76 18.08
N GLY A 228 -17.43 11.50 18.43
CA GLY A 228 -18.36 11.17 19.51
C GLY A 228 -19.76 11.72 19.30
N GLY A 229 -20.44 12.02 20.41
CA GLY A 229 -21.78 12.59 20.36
C GLY A 229 -21.82 14.01 19.77
N PRO A 230 -23.01 14.49 19.37
CA PRO A 230 -23.14 15.85 18.84
C PRO A 230 -22.73 16.91 19.86
N VAL A 231 -22.13 17.99 19.37
CA VAL A 231 -21.78 19.16 20.18
C VAL A 231 -22.95 20.11 20.37
N HIS A 232 -23.94 20.07 19.46
CA HIS A 232 -25.16 20.87 19.55
C HIS A 232 -26.31 20.22 18.78
N VAL A 233 -27.54 20.42 19.27
CA VAL A 233 -28.79 19.95 18.66
C VAL A 233 -29.78 21.11 18.68
N GLY A 234 -30.34 21.47 17.53
CA GLY A 234 -31.36 22.52 17.44
C GLY A 234 -30.81 23.86 16.95
N ASP A 235 -31.22 24.95 17.59
CA ASP A 235 -31.08 26.31 17.04
C ASP A 235 -29.61 26.65 16.65
N PRO A 236 -29.29 26.84 15.35
CA PRO A 236 -27.94 27.15 14.89
C PRO A 236 -27.40 28.48 15.46
N ALA A 237 -28.27 29.44 15.76
CA ALA A 237 -27.85 30.74 16.28
C ALA A 237 -27.21 30.63 17.68
N ALA A 238 -27.57 29.61 18.47
CA ALA A 238 -26.99 29.36 19.79
C ALA A 238 -25.49 29.06 19.75
N ILE A 239 -25.01 28.53 18.63
CA ILE A 239 -23.58 28.25 18.37
C ILE A 239 -22.97 29.24 17.37
N GLY A 240 -23.64 30.37 17.12
CA GLY A 240 -23.13 31.44 16.25
C GLY A 240 -23.27 31.18 14.75
N VAL A 241 -24.02 30.16 14.33
CA VAL A 241 -24.29 29.89 12.91
C VAL A 241 -25.51 30.70 12.48
N ALA A 242 -25.28 31.73 11.65
CA ALA A 242 -26.32 32.69 11.27
C ALA A 242 -27.21 32.23 10.11
N ASP A 243 -26.63 31.50 9.14
CA ASP A 243 -27.33 31.06 7.94
C ASP A 243 -26.88 29.66 7.51
N LEU A 244 -27.81 28.69 7.54
CA LEU A 244 -27.56 27.32 7.11
C LEU A 244 -27.45 27.18 5.58
N ALA A 245 -27.86 28.18 4.79
CA ALA A 245 -27.69 28.15 3.34
C ALA A 245 -26.25 28.53 2.90
N SER A 246 -25.43 29.06 3.82
CA SER A 246 -24.13 29.66 3.52
C SER A 246 -23.00 29.06 4.39
N PRO A 247 -22.67 27.76 4.24
CA PRO A 247 -21.58 27.16 5.01
C PRO A 247 -20.22 27.73 4.62
N GLU A 248 -19.29 27.86 5.58
CA GLU A 248 -17.91 28.25 5.29
C GLU A 248 -17.12 27.16 4.56
N PHE A 249 -17.49 25.88 4.75
CA PHE A 249 -16.87 24.76 4.05
C PHE A 249 -17.91 23.70 3.63
N GLY A 250 -17.61 22.98 2.55
CA GLY A 250 -18.53 21.98 1.99
C GLY A 250 -19.61 22.61 1.11
N ASP A 251 -20.62 21.81 0.77
CA ASP A 251 -21.73 22.27 -0.07
C ASP A 251 -22.92 22.69 0.79
N ALA A 252 -23.67 23.70 0.32
CA ALA A 252 -24.91 24.10 0.98
C ALA A 252 -25.92 22.93 1.04
N PRO A 253 -26.76 22.83 2.09
CA PRO A 253 -27.90 21.92 2.10
C PRO A 253 -28.83 22.17 0.90
N THR A 254 -29.61 21.16 0.50
CA THR A 254 -30.63 21.35 -0.54
C THR A 254 -31.80 22.18 -0.01
N ASP A 255 -32.54 22.83 -0.91
CA ASP A 255 -33.73 23.61 -0.54
C ASP A 255 -34.78 22.77 0.21
N GLU A 256 -34.87 21.47 -0.13
CA GLU A 256 -35.75 20.53 0.57
C GLU A 256 -35.33 20.35 2.03
N VAL A 257 -34.02 20.18 2.29
CA VAL A 257 -33.48 20.08 3.65
C VAL A 257 -33.73 21.36 4.43
N LEU A 258 -33.46 22.52 3.83
CA LEU A 258 -33.67 23.82 4.48
C LEU A 258 -35.15 24.04 4.82
N SER A 259 -36.06 23.66 3.93
CA SER A 259 -37.51 23.74 4.18
C SER A 259 -37.95 22.85 5.33
N LYS A 260 -37.46 21.61 5.39
CA LYS A 260 -37.73 20.66 6.49
C LYS A 260 -37.22 21.13 7.84
N ILE A 261 -36.11 21.87 7.87
CA ILE A 261 -35.62 22.50 9.09
C ILE A 261 -36.51 23.70 9.45
N ALA A 262 -36.90 24.52 8.48
CA ALA A 262 -37.69 25.73 8.70
C ALA A 262 -39.13 25.45 9.17
N ASP A 263 -39.75 24.35 8.71
CA ASP A 263 -41.08 23.93 9.16
C ASP A 263 -41.08 23.13 10.47
N GLY A 264 -39.89 22.84 11.01
CA GLY A 264 -39.70 22.13 12.27
C GLY A 264 -39.88 20.62 12.20
N THR A 265 -40.03 20.04 10.99
CA THR A 265 -40.09 18.58 10.83
C THR A 265 -38.73 17.93 11.04
N HIS A 266 -37.64 18.64 10.76
CA HIS A 266 -36.28 18.20 10.98
C HIS A 266 -35.51 19.16 11.89
N VAL A 267 -34.58 18.60 12.66
CA VAL A 267 -33.69 19.34 13.56
C VAL A 267 -32.26 19.24 13.02
N PRO A 268 -31.54 20.37 12.88
CA PRO A 268 -30.13 20.33 12.56
C PRO A 268 -29.35 19.86 13.79
N VAL A 269 -28.49 18.86 13.58
CA VAL A 269 -27.61 18.30 14.59
C VAL A 269 -26.17 18.53 14.16
N PHE A 270 -25.33 18.98 15.09
CA PHE A 270 -23.97 19.46 14.83
C PHE A 270 -22.95 18.60 15.54
N TRP A 271 -21.93 18.14 14.81
CA TRP A 271 -20.77 17.42 15.35
C TRP A 271 -19.50 18.22 15.17
N GLY A 272 -18.53 18.04 16.08
CA GLY A 272 -17.18 18.54 15.85
C GLY A 272 -16.66 18.08 14.49
N CYS A 273 -15.89 18.94 13.81
CA CYS A 273 -15.41 18.66 12.46
C CYS A 273 -13.89 18.67 12.39
N GLY A 274 -13.33 17.70 11.65
CA GLY A 274 -11.89 17.56 11.37
C GLY A 274 -11.28 18.66 10.48
N VAL A 275 -12.06 19.68 10.11
CA VAL A 275 -11.55 20.95 9.56
C VAL A 275 -11.09 21.91 10.67
N THR A 276 -11.48 21.68 11.92
CA THR A 276 -11.02 22.49 13.08
C THR A 276 -9.50 22.56 13.21
N PRO A 277 -8.73 21.47 13.03
CA PRO A 277 -7.27 21.53 12.92
C PRO A 277 -6.76 22.51 11.86
N GLN A 278 -7.40 22.59 10.68
CA GLN A 278 -6.99 23.54 9.63
C GLN A 278 -7.18 24.99 10.10
N VAL A 279 -8.29 25.29 10.78
CA VAL A 279 -8.52 26.60 11.40
C VAL A 279 -7.46 26.90 12.47
N ALA A 280 -7.04 25.90 13.24
CA ALA A 280 -5.97 26.06 14.21
C ALA A 280 -4.62 26.37 13.53
N LEU A 281 -4.31 25.75 12.38
CA LEU A 281 -3.13 26.04 11.57
C LEU A 281 -3.17 27.47 11.00
N GLU A 282 -4.31 27.91 10.48
CA GLU A 282 -4.53 29.28 10.00
C GLU A 282 -4.27 30.32 11.11
N ASN A 283 -4.79 30.06 12.31
CA ASN A 283 -4.64 30.97 13.45
C ASN A 283 -3.22 30.98 14.03
N ALA A 284 -2.52 29.85 13.98
CA ALA A 284 -1.14 29.74 14.47
C ALA A 284 -0.16 30.59 13.66
N ARG A 285 -0.50 30.89 12.39
CA ARG A 285 0.31 31.72 11.48
C ARG A 285 1.77 31.30 11.42
N LEU A 286 2.00 29.98 11.39
CA LEU A 286 3.34 29.43 11.29
C LEU A 286 3.94 29.77 9.91
N PRO A 287 5.27 29.92 9.79
CA PRO A 287 5.93 30.22 8.51
C PRO A 287 5.57 29.22 7.40
N LEU A 288 5.42 27.95 7.79
CA LEU A 288 4.96 26.87 6.93
C LEU A 288 4.21 25.81 7.78
N ALA A 289 3.04 25.40 7.30
CA ALA A 289 2.31 24.23 7.78
C ALA A 289 1.52 23.63 6.62
N CYS A 290 1.22 22.33 6.69
CA CYS A 290 0.44 21.67 5.64
C CYS A 290 -0.70 20.85 6.23
N SER A 291 -1.70 20.56 5.41
CA SER A 291 -2.81 19.64 5.69
C SER A 291 -3.13 18.86 4.42
N HIS A 292 -4.00 17.87 4.50
CA HIS A 292 -4.77 17.44 3.33
C HIS A 292 -5.75 18.55 2.88
N SER A 293 -6.13 18.56 1.60
CA SER A 293 -7.21 19.43 1.10
C SER A 293 -8.58 18.88 1.55
N PRO A 294 -9.57 19.73 1.87
CA PRO A 294 -10.90 19.28 2.31
C PRO A 294 -11.53 18.28 1.32
N GLY A 295 -12.02 17.14 1.83
CA GLY A 295 -12.62 16.06 1.03
C GLY A 295 -11.62 15.03 0.48
N PHE A 296 -10.30 15.27 0.63
CA PHE A 296 -9.23 14.40 0.14
C PHE A 296 -8.43 13.79 1.30
N MET A 297 -9.13 13.05 2.16
CA MET A 297 -8.56 12.45 3.37
C MET A 297 -7.60 11.30 3.04
N MET A 298 -6.78 10.94 4.01
CA MET A 298 -5.97 9.73 3.93
C MET A 298 -6.79 8.52 4.40
N VAL A 299 -6.76 7.43 3.64
CA VAL A 299 -7.55 6.22 3.92
C VAL A 299 -6.68 5.15 4.59
N ALA A 300 -7.12 4.68 5.75
CA ALA A 300 -6.46 3.67 6.57
C ALA A 300 -6.81 2.24 6.12
N ASP A 301 -6.07 1.26 6.63
CA ASP A 301 -6.47 -0.15 6.61
C ASP A 301 -7.24 -0.54 7.88
N VAL A 302 -7.26 0.28 8.92
CA VAL A 302 -8.08 0.02 10.13
C VAL A 302 -9.56 0.04 9.78
N MET A 303 -10.32 -0.95 10.26
CA MET A 303 -11.78 -0.92 10.17
C MET A 303 -12.38 0.00 11.22
N CYS A 304 -13.43 0.70 10.82
CA CYS A 304 -14.20 1.57 11.69
C CYS A 304 -14.77 0.84 12.93
N ALA A 305 -15.12 -0.44 12.79
CA ALA A 305 -15.63 -1.26 13.88
C ALA A 305 -14.58 -1.54 14.96
N ASP A 306 -13.31 -1.75 14.57
CA ASP A 306 -12.24 -2.13 15.50
C ASP A 306 -11.90 -0.99 16.47
N THR A 307 -12.06 0.25 16.03
CA THR A 307 -11.88 1.44 16.88
C THR A 307 -12.89 1.55 18.03
N ILE A 308 -13.98 0.78 17.99
CA ILE A 308 -14.98 0.69 19.07
C ILE A 308 -14.49 -0.25 20.18
N GLU A 309 -13.70 -1.28 19.85
CA GLU A 309 -13.33 -2.36 20.77
C GLU A 309 -12.12 -2.00 21.63
N ASP A 310 -11.11 -1.34 21.06
CA ASP A 310 -9.89 -0.85 21.76
C ASP A 310 -10.21 0.14 22.90
N GLU A 311 -11.44 0.67 22.97
CA GLU A 311 -11.81 1.71 23.92
C GLU A 311 -12.50 1.21 25.20
N ARG A 312 -12.73 -0.11 25.33
CA ARG A 312 -13.22 -0.69 26.60
C ARG A 312 -12.13 -0.80 27.68
N ASP A 313 -10.87 -0.62 27.30
CA ASP A 313 -9.72 -0.56 28.20
C ASP A 313 -9.38 0.92 28.54
N GLY A 314 -9.19 1.21 29.83
CA GLY A 314 -9.35 2.55 30.43
C GLY A 314 -8.35 3.65 30.02
N GLU A 315 -8.67 4.90 30.37
CA GLU A 315 -7.94 6.13 29.99
C GLU A 315 -6.49 6.22 30.53
N GLU A 316 -6.14 5.57 31.65
CA GLU A 316 -4.81 5.70 32.27
C GLU A 316 -3.71 4.91 31.54
N GLU A 317 -4.03 3.85 30.79
CA GLU A 317 -3.06 3.11 29.95
C GLU A 317 -2.74 3.83 28.62
N ARG A 318 -3.59 4.78 28.19
CA ARG A 318 -3.41 5.54 26.93
C ARG A 318 -2.23 6.52 26.96
N VAL A 319 -1.83 6.99 28.13
CA VAL A 319 -0.76 8.01 28.29
C VAL A 319 0.63 7.41 28.02
N ALA A 320 0.79 6.10 28.21
CA ALA A 320 2.02 5.37 27.88
C ALA A 320 1.99 4.74 26.47
N SER A 321 0.82 4.63 25.83
CA SER A 321 0.59 3.82 24.63
C SER A 321 0.58 4.59 23.30
N LEU A 322 0.97 5.86 23.26
CA LEU A 322 1.25 6.57 21.99
C LEU A 322 2.53 6.05 21.29
N LEU A 323 3.28 5.16 21.94
CA LEU A 323 4.29 4.32 21.31
C LEU A 323 3.61 3.08 20.72
N PRO A 324 4.09 2.53 19.57
CA PRO A 324 3.63 1.23 19.11
C PRO A 324 3.76 0.20 20.24
N PRO A 325 2.84 -0.78 20.35
CA PRO A 325 2.88 -1.76 21.43
C PRO A 325 4.26 -2.41 21.48
N SER A 326 4.89 -2.42 22.67
CA SER A 326 6.18 -3.06 22.91
C SER A 326 6.09 -4.60 22.95
N SER A 327 4.97 -5.17 22.48
CA SER A 327 4.74 -6.61 22.42
C SER A 327 4.80 -7.07 20.97
N SER A 328 5.78 -7.90 20.68
CA SER A 328 6.02 -8.68 19.46
C SER A 328 4.92 -9.70 19.12
N ALA A 329 3.65 -9.40 19.41
CA ALA A 329 2.52 -10.15 18.86
C ALA A 329 2.38 -9.73 17.39
N GLY A 330 2.74 -10.65 16.49
CA GLY A 330 3.08 -10.39 15.09
C GLY A 330 2.15 -9.44 14.35
N LEU A 331 2.71 -8.34 13.87
CA LEU A 331 2.10 -7.40 12.93
C LEU A 331 1.86 -8.12 11.58
N PRO A 332 0.69 -8.00 10.93
CA PRO A 332 0.33 -8.72 9.70
C PRO A 332 1.30 -8.82 8.50
N SER A 333 2.26 -7.91 8.26
CA SER A 333 3.23 -8.02 7.15
C SER A 333 4.46 -8.76 7.59
N LEU A 334 4.87 -8.57 8.85
CA LEU A 334 5.70 -9.55 9.55
C LEU A 334 5.03 -10.91 9.49
N ALA A 335 3.70 -11.03 9.52
CA ALA A 335 3.04 -12.33 9.35
C ALA A 335 3.17 -12.88 7.92
N MET A 336 2.95 -12.09 6.85
CA MET A 336 3.21 -12.55 5.47
C MET A 336 4.69 -12.92 5.26
N GLU A 337 5.60 -12.10 5.75
CA GLU A 337 7.04 -12.33 5.65
C GLU A 337 7.50 -13.53 6.47
N GLN A 338 6.96 -13.71 7.69
CA GLN A 338 7.18 -14.91 8.50
C GLN A 338 6.67 -16.18 7.81
N ILE A 339 5.56 -16.10 7.06
CA ILE A 339 5.06 -17.25 6.29
C ILE A 339 6.03 -17.60 5.16
N VAL A 340 6.49 -16.62 4.37
CA VAL A 340 7.42 -16.92 3.25
C VAL A 340 8.85 -17.23 3.71
N LEU A 341 9.22 -16.82 4.92
CA LEU A 341 10.47 -17.18 5.60
C LEU A 341 10.36 -18.47 6.43
N HIS A 342 9.17 -19.08 6.50
CA HIS A 342 8.95 -20.26 7.32
C HIS A 342 9.86 -21.42 6.89
N GLY A 343 10.56 -22.00 7.86
CA GLY A 343 11.47 -23.11 7.62
C GLY A 343 12.81 -22.69 7.03
N ASP A 344 13.15 -21.40 7.00
CA ASP A 344 14.47 -20.91 6.60
C ASP A 344 15.61 -21.70 7.27
N VAL A 345 16.58 -22.09 6.44
CA VAL A 345 17.83 -22.74 6.85
C VAL A 345 19.06 -22.08 6.23
N ARG A 346 18.85 -20.99 5.47
CA ARG A 346 19.87 -20.27 4.68
C ARG A 346 20.19 -18.90 5.29
N GLY A 347 19.71 -18.59 6.49
CA GLY A 347 19.98 -17.31 7.14
C GLY A 347 19.18 -16.14 6.54
N MET A 348 18.12 -16.43 5.79
CA MET A 348 17.20 -15.44 5.24
C MET A 348 16.41 -14.70 6.31
N CYS A 349 16.08 -15.37 7.42
CA CYS A 349 15.54 -14.72 8.62
C CYS A 349 16.53 -13.73 9.23
N GLU A 350 17.83 -14.07 9.26
CA GLU A 350 18.87 -13.17 9.79
C GLU A 350 19.11 -11.99 8.85
N LEU A 351 19.11 -12.24 7.53
CA LEU A 351 19.17 -11.22 6.49
C LEU A 351 18.00 -10.23 6.61
N HIS A 352 16.79 -10.76 6.72
CA HIS A 352 15.56 -10.00 6.89
C HIS A 352 15.59 -9.12 8.15
N ALA A 353 16.03 -9.69 9.27
CA ALA A 353 16.15 -8.96 10.54
C ALA A 353 17.36 -8.00 10.61
N HIS A 354 18.27 -8.07 9.65
CA HIS A 354 19.50 -7.29 9.69
C HIS A 354 19.16 -5.79 9.54
N PRO A 355 19.72 -4.91 10.38
CA PRO A 355 19.54 -3.47 10.23
C PRO A 355 20.17 -3.00 8.93
N ARG A 356 19.40 -2.97 7.84
CA ARG A 356 19.81 -2.47 6.53
C ARG A 356 18.78 -1.45 6.05
N GLY A 357 19.18 -0.19 6.08
CA GLY A 357 19.19 0.69 4.90
C GLY A 357 17.91 1.05 4.13
N LEU A 358 16.75 0.50 4.45
CA LEU A 358 15.45 0.91 3.90
C LEU A 358 14.42 0.97 5.05
N ASN A 359 14.62 1.90 5.98
CA ASN A 359 13.63 2.39 6.95
C ASN A 359 12.77 1.37 7.74
N GLY A 360 13.16 0.09 7.83
CA GLY A 360 12.33 -0.96 8.45
C GLY A 360 11.12 -1.35 7.61
N GLU A 361 11.15 -1.15 6.29
CA GLU A 361 10.03 -1.48 5.40
C GLU A 361 9.94 -2.99 5.11
N ALA A 362 8.72 -3.52 5.07
CA ALA A 362 8.42 -4.90 4.66
C ALA A 362 8.72 -5.07 3.15
N PHE A 363 9.70 -5.92 2.83
CA PHE A 363 10.11 -6.35 1.50
C PHE A 363 8.91 -6.65 0.58
N LEU A 364 7.91 -7.40 1.08
CA LEU A 364 6.71 -7.77 0.30
C LEU A 364 5.78 -6.59 0.00
N GLY A 365 5.62 -5.67 0.95
CA GLY A 365 4.79 -4.47 0.77
C GLY A 365 5.39 -3.53 -0.26
N VAL A 366 6.69 -3.29 -0.16
CA VAL A 366 7.44 -2.43 -1.08
C VAL A 366 7.44 -3.01 -2.50
N ALA A 367 7.70 -4.31 -2.64
CA ALA A 367 7.67 -4.98 -3.93
C ALA A 367 6.28 -4.86 -4.59
N ALA A 368 5.19 -5.08 -3.84
CA ALA A 368 3.84 -4.95 -4.38
C ALA A 368 3.50 -3.50 -4.81
N ASP A 369 3.94 -2.49 -4.04
CA ASP A 369 3.78 -1.08 -4.41
C ASP A 369 4.52 -0.75 -5.71
N VAL A 370 5.77 -1.21 -5.88
CA VAL A 370 6.56 -0.99 -7.09
C VAL A 370 5.92 -1.68 -8.30
N VAL A 371 5.50 -2.94 -8.15
CA VAL A 371 4.82 -3.70 -9.21
C VAL A 371 3.54 -3.00 -9.66
N LEU A 372 2.64 -2.66 -8.73
CA LEU A 372 1.36 -2.04 -9.09
C LEU A 372 1.52 -0.60 -9.58
N GLY A 373 2.45 0.16 -9.00
CA GLY A 373 2.80 1.49 -9.51
C GLY A 373 3.28 1.44 -10.96
N ALA A 374 4.15 0.49 -11.30
CA ALA A 374 4.62 0.28 -12.67
C ALA A 374 3.46 -0.08 -13.62
N ILE A 375 2.58 -0.99 -13.19
CA ILE A 375 1.39 -1.40 -13.95
C ILE A 375 0.46 -0.21 -14.18
N LEU A 376 0.11 0.53 -13.14
CA LEU A 376 -0.77 1.71 -13.22
C LEU A 376 -0.20 2.77 -14.16
N ASN A 377 1.09 3.10 -14.00
CA ASN A 377 1.77 4.08 -14.85
C ASN A 377 1.90 3.63 -16.31
N SER A 378 2.09 2.34 -16.56
CA SER A 378 2.12 1.81 -17.93
C SER A 378 0.73 1.90 -18.56
N ILE A 379 -0.29 1.39 -17.87
CA ILE A 379 -1.68 1.39 -18.35
C ILE A 379 -2.16 2.83 -18.62
N ALA A 380 -1.81 3.79 -17.78
CA ALA A 380 -2.21 5.19 -17.96
C ALA A 380 -1.50 5.91 -19.11
N ARG A 381 -0.26 5.52 -19.46
CA ARG A 381 0.53 6.15 -20.53
C ARG A 381 0.35 5.47 -21.89
N ASN A 382 -0.01 4.20 -21.92
CA ASN A 382 -0.04 3.40 -23.13
C ASN A 382 -1.40 3.51 -23.85
N GLU A 383 -1.39 3.80 -25.16
CA GLU A 383 -2.61 3.83 -25.98
C GLU A 383 -3.38 2.49 -25.94
N THR A 384 -2.66 1.39 -25.73
CA THR A 384 -3.24 0.04 -25.59
C THR A 384 -3.67 -0.28 -24.16
N ALA A 385 -3.48 0.63 -23.20
CA ALA A 385 -3.77 0.46 -21.77
C ALA A 385 -3.36 -0.92 -21.23
N THR A 386 -2.17 -1.37 -21.65
CA THR A 386 -1.62 -2.68 -21.33
C THR A 386 -0.24 -2.51 -20.70
N ALA A 387 -0.05 -3.12 -19.54
CA ALA A 387 1.25 -3.28 -18.88
C ALA A 387 1.82 -4.66 -19.22
N ARG A 388 3.01 -4.71 -19.81
CA ARG A 388 3.70 -5.96 -20.13
C ARG A 388 4.76 -6.25 -19.07
N VAL A 389 4.61 -7.35 -18.35
CA VAL A 389 5.47 -7.70 -17.21
C VAL A 389 6.35 -8.89 -17.59
N ALA A 390 7.67 -8.68 -17.62
CA ALA A 390 8.64 -9.75 -17.83
C ALA A 390 8.95 -10.44 -16.49
N VAL A 391 8.78 -11.76 -16.41
CA VAL A 391 9.16 -12.58 -15.25
C VAL A 391 10.32 -13.47 -15.66
N LEU A 392 11.52 -13.13 -15.19
CA LEU A 392 12.78 -13.84 -15.46
C LEU A 392 13.03 -14.90 -14.39
N THR A 393 13.22 -16.16 -14.79
CA THR A 393 13.50 -17.25 -13.85
C THR A 393 14.34 -18.39 -14.44
N GLY A 394 14.84 -19.26 -13.56
CA GLY A 394 15.53 -20.50 -13.87
C GLY A 394 16.95 -20.49 -13.30
N PHE A 395 17.31 -21.55 -12.60
CA PHE A 395 18.64 -21.79 -12.06
C PHE A 395 19.10 -23.18 -12.48
N TYR A 396 20.30 -23.29 -13.06
CA TYR A 396 20.82 -24.58 -13.55
C TYR A 396 21.71 -25.26 -12.51
N ILE A 397 21.41 -26.51 -12.19
CA ILE A 397 22.14 -27.33 -11.22
C ILE A 397 23.05 -28.30 -11.97
N GLU A 398 24.33 -27.93 -12.12
CA GLU A 398 25.34 -28.72 -12.83
C GLU A 398 25.42 -30.18 -12.36
N ARG A 399 25.31 -30.43 -11.04
CA ARG A 399 25.39 -31.79 -10.48
C ARG A 399 24.22 -32.67 -10.90
N GLY A 400 23.05 -32.08 -11.11
CA GLY A 400 21.86 -32.74 -11.62
C GLY A 400 21.77 -32.70 -13.14
N ASN A 401 22.61 -31.89 -13.80
CA ASN A 401 22.56 -31.61 -15.24
C ASN A 401 21.14 -31.21 -15.69
N ALA A 402 20.50 -30.35 -14.90
CA ALA A 402 19.10 -29.96 -15.06
C ALA A 402 18.82 -28.61 -14.37
N PRO A 403 17.76 -27.89 -14.79
CA PRO A 403 17.20 -26.77 -14.02
C PRO A 403 16.70 -27.22 -12.65
N GLU A 404 16.56 -26.30 -11.71
CA GLU A 404 15.97 -26.61 -10.41
C GLU A 404 14.46 -26.36 -10.30
N THR A 405 13.88 -26.87 -9.21
CA THR A 405 12.46 -26.76 -8.85
C THR A 405 12.09 -25.44 -8.16
N ASP A 406 13.07 -24.69 -7.64
CA ASP A 406 12.82 -23.32 -7.13
C ASP A 406 12.91 -22.28 -8.26
N GLY A 407 11.98 -21.33 -8.26
CA GLY A 407 11.84 -20.31 -9.30
C GLY A 407 10.72 -20.56 -10.31
N PRO A 408 10.84 -21.53 -11.24
CA PRO A 408 9.86 -21.72 -12.31
C PRO A 408 8.40 -21.94 -11.87
N PRO A 409 8.10 -22.70 -10.79
CA PRO A 409 6.73 -22.79 -10.27
C PRO A 409 6.20 -21.47 -9.71
N GLY A 410 7.02 -20.71 -8.98
CA GLY A 410 6.68 -19.40 -8.43
C GLY A 410 6.46 -18.36 -9.52
N ALA A 411 7.31 -18.35 -10.55
CA ALA A 411 7.15 -17.51 -11.74
C ALA A 411 5.85 -17.83 -12.50
N ALA A 412 5.50 -19.11 -12.64
CA ALA A 412 4.24 -19.52 -13.25
C ALA A 412 3.02 -19.03 -12.46
N ALA A 413 3.06 -19.16 -11.13
CA ALA A 413 2.05 -18.61 -10.24
C ALA A 413 1.94 -17.08 -10.37
N LEU A 414 3.07 -16.37 -10.38
CA LEU A 414 3.11 -14.91 -10.56
C LEU A 414 2.47 -14.49 -11.88
N LEU A 415 2.86 -15.10 -12.99
CA LEU A 415 2.29 -14.79 -14.31
C LEU A 415 0.76 -14.98 -14.31
N ARG A 416 0.27 -16.12 -13.83
CA ARG A 416 -1.18 -16.39 -13.76
C ARG A 416 -1.92 -15.43 -12.83
N GLY A 417 -1.32 -15.07 -11.69
CA GLY A 417 -1.90 -14.11 -10.74
C GLY A 417 -1.92 -12.69 -11.29
N LEU A 418 -0.83 -12.24 -11.90
CA LEU A 418 -0.70 -10.93 -12.52
C LEU A 418 -1.67 -10.75 -13.69
N GLU A 419 -1.87 -11.76 -14.54
CA GLU A 419 -2.80 -11.68 -15.67
C GLU A 419 -4.28 -11.57 -15.28
N ARG A 420 -4.61 -11.81 -14.00
CA ARG A 420 -5.95 -11.52 -13.45
C ARG A 420 -6.16 -10.03 -13.14
N ILE A 421 -5.07 -9.25 -13.07
CA ILE A 421 -5.10 -7.80 -12.97
C ILE A 421 -5.48 -7.23 -14.35
N PRO A 422 -6.57 -6.45 -14.46
CA PRO A 422 -7.02 -5.94 -15.76
C PRO A 422 -5.94 -5.11 -16.46
N GLY A 423 -5.62 -5.48 -17.70
CA GLY A 423 -4.62 -4.77 -18.51
C GLY A 423 -3.19 -5.28 -18.33
N VAL A 424 -2.95 -6.35 -17.58
CA VAL A 424 -1.62 -6.95 -17.48
C VAL A 424 -1.47 -8.11 -18.47
N VAL A 425 -0.29 -8.20 -19.09
CA VAL A 425 0.13 -9.33 -19.93
C VAL A 425 1.49 -9.83 -19.43
N GLY A 426 1.55 -11.11 -19.07
CA GLY A 426 2.78 -11.75 -18.61
C GLY A 426 3.68 -12.18 -19.77
N VAL A 427 5.00 -12.09 -19.56
CA VAL A 427 6.02 -12.62 -20.47
C VAL A 427 7.02 -13.41 -19.62
N ALA A 428 7.12 -14.72 -19.84
CA ALA A 428 8.13 -15.51 -19.16
C ALA A 428 9.48 -15.29 -19.86
N VAL A 429 10.56 -15.14 -19.10
CA VAL A 429 11.91 -14.97 -19.62
C VAL A 429 12.84 -15.99 -18.94
N THR A 430 13.70 -16.63 -19.72
CA THR A 430 14.65 -17.63 -19.21
C THR A 430 15.84 -17.77 -20.16
N ASP A 431 16.76 -18.70 -19.88
CA ASP A 431 17.88 -19.06 -20.78
C ASP A 431 17.67 -20.41 -21.47
N GLU A 432 18.54 -20.74 -22.44
CA GLU A 432 18.43 -21.96 -23.25
C GLU A 432 18.46 -23.26 -22.43
N LEU A 433 19.16 -23.27 -21.28
CA LEU A 433 19.27 -24.46 -20.45
C LEU A 433 18.05 -24.67 -19.55
N CYS A 434 17.37 -23.58 -19.20
CA CYS A 434 16.15 -23.62 -18.38
C CYS A 434 14.86 -23.58 -19.21
N GLU A 435 14.93 -23.33 -20.52
CA GLU A 435 13.78 -23.17 -21.42
C GLU A 435 12.73 -24.27 -21.26
N HIS A 436 13.15 -25.53 -21.27
CA HIS A 436 12.20 -26.65 -21.23
C HIS A 436 11.38 -26.68 -19.94
N CYS A 437 12.03 -26.43 -18.80
CA CYS A 437 11.38 -26.37 -17.50
C CYS A 437 10.43 -25.17 -17.41
N VAL A 438 10.87 -23.98 -17.84
CA VAL A 438 10.02 -22.78 -17.78
C VAL A 438 8.82 -22.90 -18.71
N ARG A 439 8.98 -23.49 -19.91
CA ARG A 439 7.84 -23.75 -20.80
C ARG A 439 6.85 -24.75 -20.22
N SER A 440 7.29 -25.72 -19.43
CA SER A 440 6.38 -26.70 -18.83
C SER A 440 5.57 -26.09 -17.69
N THR A 441 6.17 -25.27 -16.82
CA THR A 441 5.46 -24.62 -15.71
C THR A 441 4.63 -23.41 -16.15
N CYS A 442 5.18 -22.55 -16.99
CA CYS A 442 4.55 -21.33 -17.50
C CYS A 442 3.73 -21.59 -18.78
N ASP A 443 2.97 -22.70 -18.79
CA ASP A 443 2.16 -23.08 -19.94
C ASP A 443 1.18 -21.95 -20.34
N GLY A 444 1.10 -21.67 -21.63
CA GLY A 444 0.29 -20.58 -22.19
C GLY A 444 0.93 -19.19 -22.18
N ALA A 445 2.06 -18.97 -21.48
CA ALA A 445 2.77 -17.69 -21.50
C ALA A 445 3.64 -17.50 -22.76
N ASP A 446 3.86 -16.25 -23.16
CA ASP A 446 4.88 -15.91 -24.18
C ASP A 446 6.27 -16.06 -23.55
N VAL A 447 6.99 -17.12 -23.90
CA VAL A 447 8.34 -17.41 -23.36
C VAL A 447 9.43 -16.86 -24.27
N LYS A 448 10.25 -15.95 -23.72
CA LYS A 448 11.46 -15.40 -24.35
C LYS A 448 12.70 -16.08 -23.78
N VAL A 449 13.55 -16.53 -24.69
CA VAL A 449 14.78 -17.27 -24.35
C VAL A 449 15.98 -16.37 -24.64
N ILE A 450 16.83 -16.19 -23.63
CA ILE A 450 18.09 -15.47 -23.73
C ILE A 450 19.18 -16.47 -24.13
N PRO A 451 19.84 -16.28 -25.29
CA PRO A 451 20.90 -17.17 -25.76
C PRO A 451 22.09 -17.23 -24.80
N MET A 452 22.81 -18.34 -24.79
CA MET A 452 24.04 -18.51 -24.00
C MET A 452 25.21 -17.66 -24.52
N ASP A 453 25.23 -17.33 -25.82
CA ASP A 453 26.21 -16.40 -26.39
C ASP A 453 25.97 -14.97 -25.89
N GLU A 454 27.00 -14.32 -25.35
CA GLU A 454 26.85 -13.00 -24.73
C GLU A 454 26.42 -11.90 -25.72
N SER A 455 26.89 -11.94 -26.97
CA SER A 455 26.53 -10.94 -27.97
C SER A 455 25.06 -11.09 -28.36
N GLU A 456 24.58 -12.31 -28.51
CA GLU A 456 23.17 -12.61 -28.79
C GLU A 456 22.28 -12.33 -27.58
N ALA A 457 22.73 -12.67 -26.37
CA ALA A 457 22.06 -12.37 -25.11
C ALA A 457 21.78 -10.87 -24.98
N ARG A 458 22.78 -10.03 -25.26
CA ARG A 458 22.64 -8.56 -25.23
C ARG A 458 21.51 -8.07 -26.15
N VAL A 459 21.41 -8.61 -27.36
CA VAL A 459 20.35 -8.26 -28.32
C VAL A 459 19.00 -8.77 -27.84
N ALA A 460 18.93 -9.99 -27.32
CA ALA A 460 17.69 -10.57 -26.80
C ALA A 460 17.17 -9.78 -25.58
N CYS A 461 18.05 -9.44 -24.62
CA CYS A 461 17.71 -8.64 -23.45
C CYS A 461 17.17 -7.25 -23.85
N ALA A 462 17.82 -6.57 -24.79
CA ALA A 462 17.35 -5.28 -25.30
C ALA A 462 15.94 -5.38 -25.91
N ARG A 463 15.67 -6.42 -26.71
CA ARG A 463 14.34 -6.65 -27.31
C ARG A 463 13.25 -6.93 -26.27
N VAL A 464 13.58 -7.69 -25.22
CA VAL A 464 12.63 -7.94 -24.12
C VAL A 464 12.32 -6.63 -23.42
N ALA A 465 13.33 -5.87 -23.01
CA ALA A 465 13.18 -4.57 -22.35
C ALA A 465 12.43 -3.54 -23.23
N GLU A 466 12.60 -3.60 -24.55
CA GLU A 466 11.85 -2.76 -25.50
C GLU A 466 10.34 -3.01 -25.47
N SER A 467 9.93 -4.23 -25.14
CA SER A 467 8.55 -4.71 -25.22
C SER A 467 7.86 -4.86 -23.87
N CYS A 468 8.52 -4.55 -22.76
CA CYS A 468 8.01 -4.74 -21.40
C CYS A 468 8.23 -3.48 -20.55
N ASP A 469 7.41 -3.32 -19.54
CA ASP A 469 7.35 -2.11 -18.70
C ASP A 469 7.88 -2.32 -17.28
N LEU A 470 7.97 -3.59 -16.86
CA LEU A 470 8.40 -4.04 -15.53
C LEU A 470 9.14 -5.38 -15.68
N LEU A 471 10.23 -5.53 -14.94
CA LEU A 471 10.96 -6.79 -14.80
C LEU A 471 10.79 -7.34 -13.37
N ILE A 472 10.46 -8.62 -13.25
CA ILE A 472 10.49 -9.37 -11.99
C ILE A 472 11.47 -10.53 -12.15
N CYS A 473 12.56 -10.53 -11.39
CA CYS A 473 13.53 -11.62 -11.33
C CYS A 473 13.15 -12.59 -10.21
N VAL A 474 13.15 -13.89 -10.49
CA VAL A 474 12.79 -14.93 -9.52
C VAL A 474 13.81 -16.05 -9.63
N GLU A 475 14.56 -16.30 -8.56
CA GLU A 475 15.54 -17.39 -8.47
C GLU A 475 16.47 -17.42 -9.69
N ARG A 476 17.17 -16.31 -9.90
CA ARG A 476 18.03 -16.14 -11.08
C ARG A 476 19.44 -15.75 -10.66
N PRO A 477 20.49 -16.52 -11.03
CA PRO A 477 21.86 -16.19 -10.68
C PRO A 477 22.26 -14.80 -11.17
N GLY A 478 22.88 -14.03 -10.29
CA GLY A 478 23.47 -12.74 -10.60
C GLY A 478 25.00 -12.74 -10.49
N PRO A 479 25.68 -11.83 -11.20
CA PRO A 479 27.14 -11.72 -11.14
C PRO A 479 27.60 -11.14 -9.80
N ASP A 480 28.74 -11.62 -9.33
CA ASP A 480 29.51 -11.05 -8.23
C ASP A 480 30.33 -9.85 -8.72
N SER A 481 31.08 -9.23 -7.80
CA SER A 481 32.01 -8.11 -8.01
C SER A 481 33.06 -8.32 -9.11
N ASP A 482 33.38 -9.56 -9.48
CA ASP A 482 34.28 -9.89 -10.60
C ASP A 482 33.55 -10.18 -11.92
N GLY A 483 32.23 -9.95 -11.96
CA GLY A 483 31.39 -10.11 -13.14
C GLY A 483 30.96 -11.55 -13.42
N ARG A 484 31.21 -12.50 -12.51
CA ARG A 484 30.87 -13.92 -12.69
C ARG A 484 29.73 -14.36 -11.79
N CYS A 485 28.82 -15.17 -12.32
CA CYS A 485 27.79 -15.82 -11.52
C CYS A 485 28.38 -17.01 -10.77
N ARG A 486 28.00 -17.16 -9.50
CA ARG A 486 28.38 -18.30 -8.67
C ARG A 486 27.14 -18.88 -8.01
N ASN A 487 27.11 -20.19 -7.81
CA ASN A 487 26.10 -20.81 -6.97
C ASN A 487 26.44 -20.64 -5.48
N MET A 488 25.53 -21.05 -4.60
CA MET A 488 25.70 -20.98 -3.15
C MET A 488 26.98 -21.66 -2.61
N ARG A 489 27.59 -22.59 -3.37
CA ARG A 489 28.84 -23.27 -3.00
C ARG A 489 30.10 -22.49 -3.43
N GLY A 490 29.93 -21.28 -3.95
CA GLY A 490 31.02 -20.47 -4.52
C GLY A 490 31.56 -21.02 -5.85
N VAL A 491 30.85 -21.96 -6.48
CA VAL A 491 31.25 -22.54 -7.77
C VAL A 491 30.77 -21.62 -8.87
N GLU A 492 31.72 -21.23 -9.72
CA GLU A 492 31.53 -20.37 -10.87
C GLU A 492 30.69 -21.07 -11.95
N MET A 493 29.69 -20.38 -12.49
CA MET A 493 28.64 -20.95 -13.36
C MET A 493 28.83 -20.62 -14.86
N SER A 494 30.01 -20.19 -15.29
CA SER A 494 30.31 -19.86 -16.69
C SER A 494 30.03 -21.06 -17.59
N GLY A 495 29.18 -20.84 -18.58
CA GLY A 495 28.78 -21.87 -19.55
C GLY A 495 27.52 -22.64 -19.18
N VAL A 496 26.97 -22.42 -17.98
CA VAL A 496 25.68 -23.02 -17.56
C VAL A 496 24.62 -22.00 -17.15
N THR A 497 24.92 -20.72 -17.34
CA THR A 497 23.96 -19.62 -17.19
C THR A 497 24.21 -18.55 -18.25
N ALA A 498 23.17 -18.09 -18.94
CA ALA A 498 23.26 -16.96 -19.87
C ALA A 498 23.42 -15.63 -19.10
N ARG A 499 23.96 -14.61 -19.78
CA ARG A 499 24.12 -13.23 -19.26
C ARG A 499 22.79 -12.47 -19.14
N THR A 500 21.88 -13.01 -18.34
CA THR A 500 20.54 -12.44 -18.10
C THR A 500 20.57 -11.21 -17.21
N ASP A 501 21.67 -10.95 -16.51
CA ASP A 501 21.95 -9.69 -15.79
C ASP A 501 21.88 -8.47 -16.73
N LEU A 502 22.21 -8.64 -18.01
CA LEU A 502 22.07 -7.61 -19.04
C LEU A 502 20.60 -7.16 -19.23
N LEU A 503 19.63 -7.96 -18.79
CA LEU A 503 18.23 -7.57 -18.77
C LEU A 503 17.97 -6.47 -17.73
N CYS A 504 18.58 -6.57 -16.54
CA CYS A 504 18.50 -5.54 -15.51
C CYS A 504 19.07 -4.22 -16.03
N ASP A 505 20.24 -4.24 -16.67
CA ASP A 505 20.84 -3.06 -17.30
C ASP A 505 19.90 -2.43 -18.35
N ALA A 506 19.26 -3.25 -19.19
CA ALA A 506 18.37 -2.78 -20.24
C ALA A 506 17.07 -2.15 -19.70
N PHE A 507 16.50 -2.69 -18.62
CA PHE A 507 15.33 -2.10 -17.96
C PHE A 507 15.69 -0.81 -17.21
N ALA A 508 16.80 -0.82 -16.46
CA ALA A 508 17.29 0.36 -15.74
C ALA A 508 17.59 1.52 -16.70
N ALA A 509 18.21 1.25 -17.85
CA ALA A 509 18.48 2.27 -18.88
C ALA A 509 17.21 2.93 -19.45
N ARG A 510 16.05 2.27 -19.34
CA ARG A 510 14.75 2.79 -19.75
C ARG A 510 13.96 3.43 -18.61
N GLY A 511 14.48 3.38 -17.37
CA GLY A 511 13.75 3.77 -16.18
C GLY A 511 12.54 2.87 -15.89
N CYS A 512 12.56 1.63 -16.39
CA CYS A 512 11.54 0.63 -16.08
C CYS A 512 11.90 -0.07 -14.76
N PRO A 513 10.96 -0.22 -13.83
CA PRO A 513 11.26 -0.82 -12.53
C PRO A 513 11.68 -2.28 -12.62
N ILE A 514 12.49 -2.70 -11.65
CA ILE A 514 13.01 -4.05 -11.47
C ILE A 514 12.67 -4.49 -10.05
N VAL A 515 11.96 -5.60 -9.93
CA VAL A 515 11.67 -6.28 -8.67
C VAL A 515 12.38 -7.63 -8.67
N ALA A 516 12.84 -8.09 -7.52
CA ALA A 516 13.51 -9.38 -7.42
C ALA A 516 13.01 -10.20 -6.24
N VAL A 517 13.06 -11.52 -6.38
CA VAL A 517 12.77 -12.53 -5.35
C VAL A 517 13.98 -13.45 -5.27
N GLY A 518 14.56 -13.60 -4.09
CA GLY A 518 15.72 -14.46 -3.85
C GLY A 518 15.78 -15.00 -2.43
N ASP A 519 16.50 -16.11 -2.26
CA ASP A 519 16.58 -16.86 -1.00
C ASP A 519 18.01 -17.30 -0.63
N GLY A 520 19.02 -16.93 -1.44
CA GLY A 520 20.39 -17.45 -1.33
C GLY A 520 21.48 -16.38 -1.29
N GLY A 521 21.21 -15.16 -1.76
CA GLY A 521 22.15 -14.04 -1.78
C GLY A 521 22.97 -13.93 -3.06
N ASN A 522 22.94 -14.95 -3.92
CA ASN A 522 23.60 -14.98 -5.22
C ASN A 522 22.64 -14.74 -6.39
N GLU A 523 21.38 -14.39 -6.11
CA GLU A 523 20.36 -14.09 -7.10
C GLU A 523 20.35 -12.60 -7.47
N LEU A 524 19.91 -12.29 -8.70
CA LEU A 524 19.66 -10.92 -9.15
C LEU A 524 18.78 -10.17 -8.14
N GLY A 525 19.14 -8.92 -7.83
CA GLY A 525 18.47 -8.09 -6.83
C GLY A 525 19.05 -8.17 -5.42
N MET A 526 19.74 -9.26 -5.07
CA MET A 526 20.40 -9.40 -3.77
C MET A 526 21.55 -8.40 -3.57
N GLY A 527 21.94 -7.66 -4.62
CA GLY A 527 22.86 -6.51 -4.53
C GLY A 527 22.38 -5.41 -3.59
N ASN A 528 21.05 -5.24 -3.41
CA ASN A 528 20.49 -4.33 -2.39
C ASN A 528 20.95 -4.69 -0.96
N CYS A 529 21.32 -5.96 -0.80
CA CYS A 529 21.72 -6.59 0.44
C CYS A 529 23.17 -7.09 0.38
N ILE A 530 24.03 -6.60 -0.51
CA ILE A 530 25.38 -7.19 -0.59
C ILE A 530 26.21 -6.95 0.69
N SER A 531 26.17 -5.73 1.22
CA SER A 531 27.02 -5.32 2.35
C SER A 531 26.82 -6.20 3.57
N ALA A 532 25.58 -6.45 3.96
CA ALA A 532 25.34 -7.25 5.14
C ALA A 532 25.21 -8.75 4.83
N ILE A 533 25.08 -9.17 3.56
CA ILE A 533 25.30 -10.58 3.18
C ILE A 533 26.76 -10.95 3.50
N HIS A 534 27.70 -10.04 3.27
CA HIS A 534 29.10 -10.22 3.67
C HIS A 534 29.30 -10.25 5.20
N GLU A 535 28.41 -9.62 5.96
CA GLU A 535 28.42 -9.66 7.44
C GLU A 535 27.74 -10.92 8.01
N LEU A 536 26.89 -11.58 7.21
CA LEU A 536 26.12 -12.78 7.58
C LEU A 536 26.64 -14.01 6.82
N PRO A 537 27.69 -14.69 7.34
CA PRO A 537 28.23 -15.89 6.70
C PRO A 537 27.24 -17.07 6.68
N SER A 538 26.12 -16.98 7.39
CA SER A 538 24.99 -17.93 7.31
C SER A 538 24.33 -17.93 5.93
N VAL A 539 24.29 -16.76 5.26
CA VAL A 539 23.66 -16.56 3.95
C VAL A 539 24.50 -17.14 2.81
N LEU A 540 25.74 -16.68 2.70
CA LEU A 540 26.70 -17.14 1.69
C LEU A 540 28.00 -17.58 2.37
N PRO A 541 28.04 -18.81 2.93
CA PRO A 541 29.19 -19.29 3.72
C PRO A 541 30.48 -19.42 2.92
N HIS A 542 30.37 -19.48 1.59
CA HIS A 542 31.50 -19.60 0.67
C HIS A 542 31.96 -18.25 0.09
N GLY A 543 31.37 -17.14 0.56
CA GLY A 543 31.66 -15.79 0.10
C GLY A 543 31.11 -15.49 -1.30
N GLY A 544 31.32 -14.24 -1.73
CA GLY A 544 30.78 -13.71 -2.97
C GLY A 544 29.42 -13.03 -2.77
N GLY A 545 28.52 -13.20 -3.73
CA GLY A 545 27.15 -12.67 -3.69
C GLY A 545 26.86 -11.75 -4.87
N CYS A 546 25.60 -11.71 -5.27
CA CYS A 546 25.19 -10.89 -6.39
C CYS A 546 25.35 -9.40 -6.06
N VAL A 547 25.96 -8.63 -6.96
CA VAL A 547 26.12 -7.17 -6.81
C VAL A 547 25.06 -6.36 -7.55
N VAL A 548 24.19 -7.03 -8.32
CA VAL A 548 23.12 -6.38 -9.09
C VAL A 548 21.96 -6.06 -8.15
N GLY A 549 21.65 -4.78 -8.00
CA GLY A 549 20.50 -4.30 -7.22
C GLY A 549 19.19 -4.26 -8.01
N CYS A 550 18.12 -3.87 -7.34
CA CYS A 550 16.77 -3.71 -7.90
C CYS A 550 16.00 -2.60 -7.16
N ASP A 551 14.86 -2.17 -7.70
CA ASP A 551 14.01 -1.15 -7.06
C ASP A 551 13.27 -1.70 -5.83
N ALA A 552 12.96 -3.01 -5.83
CA ALA A 552 12.43 -3.71 -4.67
C ALA A 552 12.90 -5.17 -4.63
N LEU A 553 13.27 -5.63 -3.44
CA LEU A 553 13.70 -7.01 -3.19
C LEU A 553 12.67 -7.72 -2.31
N VAL A 554 12.44 -9.00 -2.56
CA VAL A 554 11.73 -9.93 -1.68
C VAL A 554 12.73 -10.99 -1.21
N VAL A 555 12.88 -11.10 0.10
CA VAL A 555 13.68 -12.14 0.76
C VAL A 555 12.75 -13.20 1.32
N CYS A 556 13.05 -14.47 1.07
CA CYS A 556 12.19 -15.61 1.44
C CYS A 556 13.03 -16.86 1.74
N ALA A 557 12.40 -17.92 2.24
CA ALA A 557 13.06 -19.21 2.52
C ALA A 557 13.10 -20.19 1.32
N ALA A 558 12.37 -19.84 0.28
CA ALA A 558 12.36 -20.41 -1.08
C ALA A 558 11.75 -19.36 -2.00
N SER A 559 12.30 -19.14 -3.19
CA SER A 559 11.85 -18.10 -4.13
C SER A 559 10.41 -18.31 -4.61
N ASN A 560 9.96 -19.57 -4.72
CA ASN A 560 8.56 -19.91 -4.93
C ASN A 560 7.64 -19.31 -3.85
N TYR A 561 8.07 -19.31 -2.58
CA TYR A 561 7.27 -18.75 -1.48
C TYR A 561 7.23 -17.23 -1.53
N GLY A 562 8.36 -16.60 -1.87
CA GLY A 562 8.42 -15.15 -2.11
C GLY A 562 7.45 -14.71 -3.21
N CYS A 563 7.31 -15.49 -4.28
CA CYS A 563 6.31 -15.27 -5.33
C CYS A 563 4.87 -15.29 -4.79
N TYR A 564 4.53 -16.26 -3.93
CA TYR A 564 3.21 -16.34 -3.32
C TYR A 564 2.96 -15.18 -2.35
N GLY A 565 3.96 -14.80 -1.55
CA GLY A 565 3.88 -13.61 -0.69
C GLY A 565 3.65 -12.33 -1.48
N LEU A 566 4.34 -12.18 -2.62
CA LEU A 566 4.14 -11.03 -3.51
C LEU A 566 2.72 -10.99 -4.05
N LEU A 567 2.16 -12.13 -4.49
CA LEU A 567 0.75 -12.22 -4.91
C LEU A 567 -0.21 -11.86 -3.78
N ALA A 568 0.02 -12.34 -2.56
CA ALA A 568 -0.80 -11.98 -1.39
C ALA A 568 -0.75 -10.48 -1.08
N SER A 569 0.44 -9.87 -1.16
CA SER A 569 0.63 -8.43 -0.94
C SER A 569 -0.03 -7.58 -2.04
N LEU A 570 0.02 -8.05 -3.30
CA LEU A 570 -0.70 -7.46 -4.43
C LEU A 570 -2.22 -7.58 -4.22
N SER A 571 -2.70 -8.70 -3.70
CA SER A 571 -4.12 -8.94 -3.44
C SER A 571 -4.75 -7.93 -2.49
N LEU A 572 -4.03 -7.49 -1.46
CA LEU A 572 -4.51 -6.45 -0.53
C LEU A 572 -4.74 -5.10 -1.20
N ARG A 573 -3.91 -4.76 -2.18
CA ARG A 573 -4.00 -3.49 -2.92
C ARG A 573 -5.05 -3.55 -4.01
N VAL A 574 -5.14 -4.67 -4.72
CA VAL A 574 -6.13 -4.88 -5.78
C VAL A 574 -7.52 -5.13 -5.19
N GLY A 575 -7.63 -5.69 -3.98
CA GLY A 575 -8.89 -6.13 -3.41
C GLY A 575 -9.43 -7.39 -4.08
N GLU A 576 -8.54 -8.31 -4.45
CA GLU A 576 -8.86 -9.61 -5.04
C GLU A 576 -7.78 -10.64 -4.69
N ASP A 577 -8.17 -11.86 -4.32
CA ASP A 577 -7.23 -12.97 -4.08
C ASP A 577 -6.56 -13.41 -5.39
N LEU A 578 -5.26 -13.16 -5.55
CA LEU A 578 -4.43 -13.46 -6.72
C LEU A 578 -3.57 -14.73 -6.49
N LEU A 579 -3.66 -15.36 -5.32
CA LEU A 579 -2.89 -16.56 -5.00
C LEU A 579 -3.31 -17.75 -5.88
N PRO A 580 -2.42 -18.75 -6.08
CA PRO A 580 -2.76 -19.99 -6.76
C PRO A 580 -3.96 -20.69 -6.13
N LEU A 581 -4.77 -21.40 -6.93
CA LEU A 581 -5.83 -22.25 -6.37
C LEU A 581 -5.21 -23.37 -5.52
N GLU A 582 -6.02 -23.93 -4.62
CA GLU A 582 -5.57 -25.03 -3.75
C GLU A 582 -5.05 -26.20 -4.60
N GLY A 583 -3.81 -26.64 -4.32
CA GLY A 583 -3.13 -27.70 -5.05
C GLY A 583 -2.36 -27.27 -6.30
N ASP A 584 -2.62 -26.08 -6.86
CA ASP A 584 -1.93 -25.63 -8.08
C ASP A 584 -0.44 -25.39 -7.84
N ALA A 585 -0.06 -24.88 -6.66
CA ALA A 585 1.33 -24.59 -6.33
C ALA A 585 2.18 -25.88 -6.32
N SER A 586 1.69 -26.93 -5.67
CA SER A 586 2.36 -28.25 -5.70
C SER A 586 2.29 -28.91 -7.07
N ALA A 587 1.19 -28.74 -7.80
CA ALA A 587 1.06 -29.27 -9.15
C ALA A 587 2.11 -28.68 -10.09
N ASP A 588 2.44 -27.40 -9.96
CA ASP A 588 3.49 -26.76 -10.74
C ASP A 588 4.89 -27.28 -10.38
N VAL A 589 5.18 -27.53 -9.09
CA VAL A 589 6.43 -28.18 -8.68
C VAL A 589 6.52 -29.57 -9.29
N VAL A 590 5.46 -30.38 -9.21
CA VAL A 590 5.41 -31.72 -9.83
C VAL A 590 5.60 -31.64 -11.35
N ARG A 591 5.00 -30.65 -12.01
CA ARG A 591 5.12 -30.43 -13.46
C ARG A 591 6.55 -30.04 -13.86
N SER A 592 7.21 -29.20 -13.06
CA SER A 592 8.62 -28.82 -13.31
C SER A 592 9.53 -30.04 -13.36
N VAL A 593 9.30 -31.04 -12.50
CA VAL A 593 10.07 -32.28 -12.46
C VAL A 593 9.67 -33.23 -13.59
N ASN A 594 8.39 -33.58 -13.69
CA ASN A 594 7.91 -34.62 -14.59
C ASN A 594 8.00 -34.21 -16.07
N ASP A 595 7.63 -32.96 -16.37
CA ASP A 595 7.53 -32.46 -17.73
C ASP A 595 8.65 -31.50 -18.07
N GLY A 596 9.23 -30.82 -17.07
CA GLY A 596 10.34 -29.87 -17.24
C GLY A 596 11.73 -30.47 -17.05
N GLY A 597 11.83 -31.69 -16.48
CA GLY A 597 13.09 -32.34 -16.17
C GLY A 597 13.85 -31.70 -15.01
N ALA A 598 13.20 -30.89 -14.18
CA ALA A 598 13.82 -30.20 -13.06
C ALA A 598 14.27 -31.16 -11.94
N VAL A 599 15.24 -30.69 -11.15
CA VAL A 599 15.75 -31.38 -9.96
C VAL A 599 15.62 -30.50 -8.72
N ASP A 600 15.61 -31.10 -7.54
CA ASP A 600 15.71 -30.33 -6.30
C ASP A 600 17.08 -29.63 -6.20
N GLY A 601 17.08 -28.33 -5.91
CA GLY A 601 18.30 -27.49 -5.83
C GLY A 601 19.32 -27.97 -4.78
N THR A 602 18.84 -28.63 -3.72
CA THR A 602 19.68 -29.15 -2.63
C THR A 602 20.18 -30.57 -2.88
N THR A 603 19.30 -31.49 -3.31
CA THR A 603 19.65 -32.91 -3.51
C THR A 603 20.20 -33.21 -4.90
N ALA A 604 19.94 -32.34 -5.88
CA ALA A 604 20.21 -32.52 -7.31
C ALA A 604 19.55 -33.79 -7.90
N ARG A 605 18.41 -34.21 -7.35
CA ARG A 605 17.64 -35.38 -7.82
C ARG A 605 16.28 -34.94 -8.37
N ALA A 606 15.74 -35.73 -9.30
CA ALA A 606 14.39 -35.56 -9.82
C ALA A 606 13.35 -35.97 -8.77
N GLU A 607 13.16 -35.10 -7.78
CA GLU A 607 12.26 -35.25 -6.64
C GLU A 607 11.34 -34.02 -6.62
N ALA A 608 10.05 -34.22 -6.37
CA ALA A 608 9.08 -33.12 -6.28
C ALA A 608 9.18 -32.43 -4.92
N THR A 609 10.30 -31.75 -4.71
CA THR A 609 10.61 -30.95 -3.52
C THR A 609 11.20 -29.61 -3.98
N VAL A 610 11.16 -28.60 -3.12
CA VAL A 610 11.76 -27.28 -3.37
C VAL A 610 12.82 -27.08 -2.30
N ASP A 611 14.09 -27.13 -2.67
CA ASP A 611 15.23 -27.01 -1.74
C ASP A 611 15.18 -27.94 -0.53
N GLY A 612 14.85 -29.21 -0.80
CA GLY A 612 14.69 -30.26 0.19
C GLY A 612 13.38 -30.19 0.96
N ARG A 613 12.49 -29.23 0.65
CA ARG A 613 11.19 -29.05 1.32
C ARG A 613 10.11 -29.88 0.63
N PRO A 614 9.27 -30.61 1.40
CA PRO A 614 8.16 -31.38 0.84
C PRO A 614 7.07 -30.47 0.27
N LEU A 615 6.27 -30.99 -0.68
CA LEU A 615 5.14 -30.27 -1.29
C LEU A 615 4.12 -29.75 -0.26
N ASP A 616 3.95 -30.44 0.86
CA ASP A 616 3.06 -30.00 1.94
C ASP A 616 3.47 -28.63 2.52
N ASP A 617 4.75 -28.27 2.47
CA ASP A 617 5.25 -26.95 2.87
C ASP A 617 4.84 -25.88 1.86
N THR A 618 4.90 -26.20 0.57
CA THR A 618 4.42 -25.33 -0.52
C THR A 618 2.93 -25.01 -0.38
N GLU A 619 2.07 -26.03 -0.18
CA GLU A 619 0.64 -25.79 0.04
C GLU A 619 0.36 -25.07 1.36
N ARG A 620 1.14 -25.35 2.41
CA ARG A 620 1.00 -24.64 3.69
C ARG A 620 1.27 -23.15 3.50
N CYS A 621 2.33 -22.77 2.81
CA CYS A 621 2.64 -21.36 2.53
C CYS A 621 1.44 -20.65 1.87
N VAL A 622 0.87 -21.23 0.80
CA VAL A 622 -0.29 -20.64 0.10
C VAL A 622 -1.52 -20.58 0.99
N ARG A 623 -1.80 -21.64 1.77
CA ARG A 623 -2.94 -21.69 2.68
C ARG A 623 -2.85 -20.63 3.77
N ASP A 624 -1.70 -20.51 4.42
CA ASP A 624 -1.50 -19.57 5.52
C ASP A 624 -1.58 -18.11 5.02
N LEU A 625 -1.00 -17.82 3.84
CA LEU A 625 -1.15 -16.51 3.17
C LEU A 625 -2.62 -16.21 2.85
N ARG A 626 -3.37 -17.18 2.30
CA ARG A 626 -4.79 -17.01 1.98
C ARG A 626 -5.65 -16.83 3.22
N SER A 627 -5.35 -17.52 4.32
CA SER A 627 -6.04 -17.33 5.60
C SER A 627 -5.83 -15.92 6.13
N LEU A 628 -4.60 -15.41 6.08
CA LEU A 628 -4.29 -14.03 6.48
C LEU A 628 -4.98 -13.02 5.56
N LEU A 629 -4.91 -13.23 4.24
CA LEU A 629 -5.57 -12.38 3.26
C LEU A 629 -7.08 -12.29 3.49
N SER A 630 -7.72 -13.42 3.80
CA SER A 630 -9.16 -13.48 4.05
C SER A 630 -9.54 -12.67 5.29
N ALA A 631 -8.71 -12.67 6.34
CA ALA A 631 -8.93 -11.85 7.52
C ALA A 631 -8.78 -10.34 7.25
N LEU A 632 -7.95 -9.96 6.27
CA LEU A 632 -7.65 -8.56 5.95
C LEU A 632 -8.56 -7.96 4.87
N LEU A 633 -9.09 -8.78 3.95
CA LEU A 633 -10.02 -8.35 2.88
C LEU A 633 -11.50 -8.32 3.30
N LEU A 634 -11.85 -9.04 4.37
CA LEU A 634 -13.13 -8.87 5.09
C LEU A 634 -13.11 -7.55 5.87
#